data_AF-A0A8H7GN72-F1
#
_entry.id   AF-A0A8H7GN72-F1
#
_cell.length_a   1.000
_cell.length_b   1.000
_cell.length_c   1.000
_cell.angle_alpha   90.00
_cell.angle_beta   90.00
_cell.angle_gamma   90.00
#
_symmetry.space_group_name_H-M   'P 1'
#
loop_
_entity.id
_entity.type
_entity.pdbx_description
1 polymer ?
#
loop_
_entity_poly.entity_id
_entity_poly.type
_entity_poly.pdbx_seq_one_letter_code
_entity_poly.pdbx_strand_id
1 'polypeptide(L)'
;MTSFVKLRTFDSEAFAKVVPIIDRDIQDVAECVQRKAPNDTLLLSQLEFVKSTRRDYMHAVEYLRYFASNKTSQQLARSVVKLNVFLITLQDSFGAPKKTIIDYDDLISSNIAVLELWGYLFQQLTDLPPGMDVFFASQYTSARQKLTWLENHGKDHRSWNAAAIAKAADRVHFDYKFIVENPLKIPG
;
A
#
# COMPACT_ATOMS: atom_id res chain seq x y z
N MET A 1 -17.00 10.23 -0.69
CA MET A 1 -15.88 10.38 0.25
C MET A 1 -14.62 10.76 -0.52
N THR A 2 -13.99 11.87 -0.18
CA THR A 2 -12.68 12.25 -0.71
C THR A 2 -11.65 11.25 -0.19
N SER A 3 -10.92 10.58 -1.07
CA SER A 3 -9.83 9.70 -0.64
C SER A 3 -8.69 10.55 -0.06
N PHE A 4 -8.37 10.37 1.23
CA PHE A 4 -7.22 11.01 1.90
C PHE A 4 -5.89 10.47 1.40
N VAL A 5 -5.93 9.32 0.73
CA VAL A 5 -4.76 8.61 0.22
C VAL A 5 -4.87 8.52 -1.30
N LYS A 6 -3.81 8.94 -1.99
CA LYS A 6 -3.72 8.82 -3.46
C LYS A 6 -2.33 8.39 -3.83
N LEU A 7 -2.21 7.19 -4.40
CA LEU A 7 -0.90 6.57 -4.66
C LEU A 7 -0.03 6.66 -3.40
N ARG A 8 1.09 7.38 -3.45
CA ARG A 8 2.04 7.52 -2.33
C ARG A 8 1.88 8.82 -1.52
N THR A 9 0.73 9.48 -1.66
CA THR A 9 0.38 10.68 -0.89
C THR A 9 -0.67 10.34 0.16
N PHE A 10 -0.56 10.99 1.31
CA PHE A 10 -1.52 10.89 2.41
C PHE A 10 -1.72 12.28 3.01
N ASP A 11 -2.95 12.78 2.95
CA ASP A 11 -3.37 14.02 3.60
C ASP A 11 -3.69 13.74 5.06
N SER A 12 -2.63 13.67 5.87
CA SER A 12 -2.72 13.35 7.30
C SER A 12 -3.48 14.41 8.09
N GLU A 13 -3.44 15.67 7.67
CA GLU A 13 -4.13 16.76 8.35
C GLU A 13 -5.63 16.70 8.11
N ALA A 14 -6.07 16.50 6.87
CA ALA A 14 -7.48 16.33 6.57
C ALA A 14 -8.03 15.04 7.20
N PHE A 15 -7.24 13.96 7.21
CA PHE A 15 -7.62 12.73 7.89
C PHE A 15 -7.79 12.94 9.41
N ALA A 16 -6.84 13.61 10.07
CA ALA A 16 -6.91 13.86 11.51
C ALA A 16 -8.20 14.59 11.94
N LYS A 17 -8.75 15.47 11.08
CA LYS A 17 -9.99 16.20 11.35
C LYS A 17 -11.23 15.30 11.39
N VAL A 18 -11.22 14.16 10.69
CA VAL A 18 -12.37 13.24 10.62
C VAL A 18 -12.28 12.06 11.58
N VAL A 19 -11.13 11.85 12.24
CA VAL A 19 -10.90 10.75 13.18
C VAL A 19 -11.97 10.67 14.29
N PRO A 20 -12.39 11.77 14.95
CA PRO A 20 -13.40 11.68 15.99
C PRO A 20 -14.76 11.16 15.49
N ILE A 21 -15.07 11.39 14.21
CA ILE A 21 -16.29 10.89 13.56
C ILE A 21 -16.13 9.39 13.30
N ILE A 22 -15.00 8.99 12.71
CA ILE A 22 -14.67 7.57 12.46
C ILE A 22 -14.69 6.75 13.76
N ASP A 23 -14.15 7.29 14.85
CA ASP A 23 -14.12 6.62 16.15
C ASP A 23 -15.51 6.35 16.71
N ARG A 24 -16.41 7.32 16.58
CA ARG A 24 -17.81 7.17 16.96
C ARG A 24 -18.48 6.08 16.12
N ASP A 25 -18.31 6.13 14.80
CA ASP A 25 -18.93 5.17 13.89
C ASP A 25 -18.44 3.74 14.17
N ILE A 26 -17.13 3.55 14.43
CA ILE A 26 -16.56 2.25 14.81
C ILE A 26 -17.15 1.75 16.13
N GLN A 27 -17.31 2.63 17.12
CA GLN A 27 -17.87 2.28 18.42
C GLN A 27 -19.35 1.87 18.31
N ASP A 28 -20.15 2.64 17.56
CA ASP A 28 -21.58 2.36 17.34
C ASP A 28 -21.76 1.00 16.63
N VAL A 29 -20.92 0.71 15.63
CA VAL A 29 -20.91 -0.59 14.95
C VAL A 29 -20.48 -1.71 15.90
N ALA A 30 -19.46 -1.49 16.73
CA ALA A 30 -18.98 -2.47 17.69
C ALA A 30 -20.08 -2.87 18.69
N GLU A 31 -20.79 -1.88 19.24
CA GLU A 31 -21.91 -2.12 20.15
C GLU A 31 -23.06 -2.86 19.46
N CYS A 32 -23.35 -2.51 18.20
CA CYS A 32 -24.36 -3.20 17.42
C CYS A 32 -24.02 -4.68 17.19
N VAL A 33 -22.78 -4.98 16.78
CA VAL A 33 -22.29 -6.34 16.56
C VAL A 33 -22.33 -7.14 17.87
N GLN A 34 -21.84 -6.57 18.97
CA GLN A 34 -21.83 -7.24 20.27
C GLN A 34 -23.24 -7.59 20.76
N ARG A 35 -24.22 -6.72 20.50
CA ARG A 35 -25.60 -6.93 20.94
C ARG A 35 -26.38 -7.89 20.04
N LYS A 36 -26.19 -7.82 18.72
CA LYS A 36 -27.05 -8.51 17.74
C LYS A 36 -26.42 -9.76 17.12
N ALA A 37 -25.09 -9.80 17.04
CA ALA A 37 -24.36 -10.86 16.36
C ALA A 37 -23.03 -11.20 17.08
N PRO A 38 -23.05 -11.48 18.41
CA PRO A 38 -21.82 -11.66 19.20
C PRO A 38 -20.96 -12.87 18.79
N ASN A 39 -21.52 -13.81 18.03
CA ASN A 39 -20.85 -15.02 17.58
C ASN A 39 -20.62 -15.05 16.06
N ASP A 40 -20.95 -13.98 15.34
CA ASP A 40 -20.72 -13.89 13.89
C ASP A 40 -19.24 -13.59 13.65
N THR A 41 -18.48 -14.64 13.34
CA THR A 41 -17.03 -14.57 13.16
C THR A 41 -16.62 -13.67 11.99
N LEU A 42 -17.49 -13.53 10.97
CA LEU A 42 -17.23 -12.67 9.83
C LEU A 42 -17.31 -11.20 10.23
N LEU A 43 -18.41 -10.80 10.88
CA LEU A 43 -18.60 -9.43 11.35
C LEU A 43 -17.54 -9.03 12.39
N LEU A 44 -17.17 -9.94 13.29
CA LEU A 44 -16.10 -9.71 14.26
C LEU A 44 -14.74 -9.49 13.57
N SER A 45 -14.43 -10.30 12.56
CA SER A 45 -13.17 -10.15 11.80
C SER A 45 -13.11 -8.83 11.02
N GLN A 46 -14.22 -8.42 10.42
CA GLN A 46 -14.32 -7.12 9.74
C GLN A 46 -14.14 -5.95 10.72
N LEU A 47 -14.78 -6.03 11.89
CA LEU A 47 -14.66 -5.00 12.91
C LEU A 47 -13.22 -4.87 13.43
N GLU A 48 -12.54 -6.00 13.67
CA GLU A 48 -11.13 -5.99 14.05
C GLU A 48 -10.23 -5.43 12.95
N PHE A 49 -10.50 -5.76 11.69
CA PHE A 49 -9.78 -5.18 10.55
C PHE A 49 -9.93 -3.65 10.49
N VAL A 50 -11.17 -3.14 10.66
CA VAL A 50 -11.44 -1.69 10.66
C VAL A 50 -10.76 -0.99 11.84
N LYS A 51 -10.82 -1.55 13.04
CA LYS A 51 -10.12 -1.02 14.23
C LYS A 51 -8.60 -0.98 14.03
N SER A 52 -8.04 -2.06 13.48
CA SER A 52 -6.61 -2.15 13.18
C SER A 52 -6.20 -1.10 12.13
N THR A 53 -6.98 -0.98 11.05
CA THR A 53 -6.78 0.03 10.01
C THR A 53 -6.79 1.45 10.58
N ARG A 54 -7.79 1.79 11.41
CA ARG A 54 -7.85 3.10 12.07
C ARG A 54 -6.59 3.36 12.89
N ARG A 55 -6.10 2.36 13.64
CA ARG A 55 -4.88 2.47 14.45
C ARG A 55 -3.65 2.75 13.57
N ASP A 56 -3.50 2.03 12.46
CA ASP A 56 -2.40 2.23 11.51
C ASP A 56 -2.40 3.65 10.92
N TYR A 57 -3.58 4.17 10.53
CA TYR A 57 -3.69 5.55 10.04
C TYR A 57 -3.33 6.57 11.12
N MET A 58 -3.74 6.36 12.37
CA MET A 58 -3.41 7.26 13.47
C MET A 58 -1.92 7.28 13.79
N HIS A 59 -1.28 6.12 13.87
CA HIS A 59 0.17 6.06 14.01
C HIS A 59 0.87 6.76 12.84
N ALA A 60 0.37 6.61 11.61
CA ALA A 60 0.93 7.31 10.46
C ALA A 60 0.81 8.83 10.59
N VAL A 61 -0.33 9.37 11.04
CA VAL A 61 -0.49 10.81 11.33
C VAL A 61 0.56 11.29 12.34
N GLU A 62 0.74 10.55 13.43
CA GLU A 62 1.71 10.89 14.48
C GLU A 62 3.15 10.85 13.97
N TYR A 63 3.53 9.80 13.23
CA TYR A 63 4.86 9.67 12.66
C TYR A 63 5.16 10.75 11.62
N LEU A 64 4.19 11.07 10.75
CA LEU A 64 4.37 12.12 9.76
C LEU A 64 4.53 13.50 10.40
N ARG A 65 3.86 13.75 11.52
CA ARG A 65 4.04 14.96 12.33
C ARG A 65 5.40 14.98 13.04
N TYR A 66 5.83 13.85 13.59
CA TYR A 66 7.10 13.73 14.31
C TYR A 66 8.30 13.89 13.37
N PHE A 67 8.30 13.22 12.21
CA PHE A 67 9.38 13.24 11.23
C PHE A 67 9.26 14.42 10.24
N ALA A 68 9.09 15.64 10.73
CA ALA A 68 8.81 16.81 9.90
C ALA A 68 10.03 17.37 9.15
N SER A 69 11.27 17.00 9.53
CA SER A 69 12.46 17.61 8.93
C SER A 69 12.76 17.10 7.52
N ASN A 70 13.52 17.89 6.76
CA ASN A 70 13.97 17.54 5.41
C ASN A 70 15.25 16.70 5.38
N LYS A 71 15.67 16.11 6.50
CA LYS A 71 16.78 15.15 6.50
C LYS A 71 16.38 13.89 5.71
N THR A 72 17.32 13.35 4.92
CA THR A 72 17.10 12.17 4.08
C THR A 72 16.55 10.98 4.86
N SER A 73 17.07 10.72 6.07
CA SER A 73 16.57 9.66 6.95
C SER A 73 15.08 9.82 7.24
N GLN A 74 14.65 11.00 7.65
CA GLN A 74 13.25 11.30 7.95
C GLN A 74 12.36 11.29 6.69
N GLN A 75 12.89 11.70 5.54
CA GLN A 75 12.16 11.60 4.27
C GLN A 75 11.90 10.14 3.88
N LEU A 76 12.90 9.26 4.02
CA LEU A 76 12.75 7.82 3.78
C LEU A 76 11.75 7.19 4.75
N ALA A 77 11.84 7.49 6.05
CA ALA A 77 10.85 7.05 7.03
C ALA A 77 9.42 7.47 6.66
N ARG A 78 9.21 8.75 6.36
CA ARG A 78 7.89 9.25 5.94
C ARG A 78 7.39 8.55 4.67
N SER A 79 8.29 8.22 3.75
CA SER A 79 7.96 7.52 2.51
C SER A 79 7.44 6.10 2.79
N VAL A 80 8.12 5.36 3.68
CA VAL A 80 7.67 4.02 4.10
C VAL A 80 6.35 4.09 4.90
N VAL A 81 6.18 5.08 5.78
CA VAL A 81 4.91 5.30 6.50
C VAL A 81 3.75 5.57 5.53
N LYS A 82 3.94 6.44 4.54
CA LYS A 82 2.93 6.70 3.50
C LYS A 82 2.63 5.46 2.67
N LEU A 83 3.65 4.67 2.36
CA LEU A 83 3.46 3.38 1.67
C LEU A 83 2.61 2.43 2.52
N ASN A 84 2.90 2.29 3.82
CA ASN A 84 2.10 1.45 4.72
C ASN A 84 0.61 1.83 4.70
N VAL A 85 0.31 3.14 4.71
CA VAL A 85 -1.07 3.65 4.60
C VAL A 85 -1.66 3.34 3.22
N PHE A 86 -0.90 3.54 2.14
CA PHE A 86 -1.34 3.22 0.79
C PHE A 86 -1.69 1.74 0.62
N LEU A 87 -0.88 0.82 1.15
CA LEU A 87 -1.11 -0.61 1.01
C LEU A 87 -2.43 -1.06 1.66
N ILE A 88 -2.87 -0.40 2.74
CA ILE A 88 -4.19 -0.63 3.34
C ILE A 88 -5.31 -0.28 2.35
N THR A 89 -5.12 0.75 1.52
CA THR A 89 -6.14 1.14 0.52
C THR A 89 -6.34 0.10 -0.58
N LEU A 90 -5.40 -0.82 -0.75
CA LEU A 90 -5.48 -1.91 -1.72
C LEU A 90 -6.36 -3.07 -1.20
N GLN A 91 -6.78 -3.02 0.05
CA GLN A 91 -7.64 -4.02 0.68
C GLN A 91 -9.10 -3.56 0.73
N ASP A 92 -10.03 -4.51 0.66
CA ASP A 92 -11.46 -4.32 0.86
C ASP A 92 -11.84 -4.34 2.35
N SER A 93 -13.12 -4.28 2.66
CA SER A 93 -13.63 -4.29 4.05
C SER A 93 -13.36 -5.59 4.81
N PHE A 94 -12.93 -6.65 4.13
CA PHE A 94 -12.54 -7.93 4.72
C PHE A 94 -11.02 -8.05 4.88
N GLY A 95 -10.26 -7.02 4.51
CA GLY A 95 -8.80 -7.08 4.43
C GLY A 95 -8.28 -7.83 3.21
N ALA A 96 -9.16 -8.28 2.30
CA ALA A 96 -8.80 -8.99 1.07
C ALA A 96 -8.35 -8.02 -0.03
N PRO A 97 -7.45 -8.42 -0.96
CA PRO A 97 -7.07 -7.59 -2.10
C PRO A 97 -8.29 -7.14 -2.93
N LYS A 98 -8.38 -5.85 -3.22
CA LYS A 98 -9.44 -5.29 -4.04
C LYS A 98 -9.35 -5.78 -5.49
N LYS A 99 -10.33 -6.58 -5.88
CA LYS A 99 -10.47 -7.14 -7.25
C LYS A 99 -10.72 -6.10 -8.35
N THR A 100 -11.03 -4.86 -7.98
CA THR A 100 -11.34 -3.78 -8.93
C THR A 100 -10.11 -3.00 -9.39
N ILE A 101 -8.93 -3.27 -8.83
CA ILE A 101 -7.71 -2.56 -9.19
C ILE A 101 -7.16 -3.11 -10.51
N ILE A 102 -7.06 -2.23 -11.51
CA ILE A 102 -6.44 -2.54 -12.81
C ILE A 102 -4.92 -2.56 -12.63
N ASP A 103 -4.24 -3.46 -13.35
CA ASP A 103 -2.78 -3.63 -13.32
C ASP A 103 -2.24 -3.87 -11.91
N TYR A 104 -2.97 -4.64 -11.10
CA TYR A 104 -2.64 -4.91 -9.70
C TYR A 104 -1.23 -5.52 -9.53
N ASP A 105 -0.86 -6.47 -10.38
CA ASP A 105 0.45 -7.13 -10.29
C ASP A 105 1.61 -6.15 -10.53
N ASP A 106 1.46 -5.26 -11.53
CA ASP A 106 2.43 -4.20 -11.82
C ASP A 106 2.50 -3.19 -10.66
N LEU A 107 1.35 -2.84 -10.07
CA LEU A 107 1.28 -1.97 -8.91
C LEU A 107 2.03 -2.56 -7.72
N ILE A 108 1.80 -3.83 -7.38
CA ILE A 108 2.50 -4.51 -6.28
C ILE A 108 4.00 -4.59 -6.57
N SER A 109 4.37 -5.03 -7.78
CA SER A 109 5.78 -5.15 -8.20
C SER A 109 6.53 -3.81 -8.13
N SER A 110 5.90 -2.72 -8.58
CA SER A 110 6.44 -1.36 -8.50
C SER A 110 6.63 -0.91 -7.04
N ASN A 111 5.70 -1.25 -6.15
CA ASN A 111 5.82 -0.91 -4.73
C ASN A 111 6.91 -1.72 -4.02
N ILE A 112 7.08 -3.00 -4.39
CA ILE A 112 8.21 -3.82 -3.93
C ILE A 112 9.54 -3.18 -4.35
N ALA A 113 9.72 -2.88 -5.64
CA ALA A 113 10.98 -2.31 -6.14
C ALA A 113 11.34 -0.99 -5.46
N VAL A 114 10.36 -0.10 -5.24
CA VAL A 114 10.59 1.17 -4.55
C VAL A 114 10.90 0.98 -3.07
N LEU A 115 10.24 0.03 -2.39
CA LEU A 115 10.55 -0.27 -0.99
C LEU A 115 12.00 -0.76 -0.85
N GLU A 116 12.43 -1.70 -1.70
CA GLU A 116 13.82 -2.20 -1.70
C GLU A 116 14.83 -1.07 -1.96
N LEU A 117 14.54 -0.18 -2.91
CA LEU A 117 15.37 1.00 -3.17
C LEU A 117 15.50 1.89 -1.93
N TRP A 118 14.39 2.17 -1.24
CA TRP A 118 14.43 2.98 -0.01
C TRP A 118 15.19 2.27 1.12
N GLY A 119 15.04 0.95 1.24
CA GLY A 119 15.80 0.15 2.20
C GLY A 119 17.30 0.24 1.96
N TYR A 120 17.72 0.06 0.70
CA TYR A 120 19.11 0.21 0.28
C TYR A 120 19.64 1.62 0.59
N LEU A 121 18.92 2.67 0.18
CA LEU A 121 19.33 4.06 0.43
C LEU A 121 19.45 4.38 1.92
N PHE A 122 18.54 3.84 2.75
CA PHE A 122 18.58 4.05 4.20
C PHE A 122 19.82 3.41 4.82
N GLN A 123 20.22 2.21 4.38
CA GLN A 123 21.43 1.53 4.86
C GLN A 123 22.73 2.29 4.56
N GLN A 124 22.73 3.17 3.55
CA GLN A 124 23.89 4.01 3.23
C GLN A 124 24.02 5.24 4.14
N LEU A 125 23.03 5.51 4.99
CA LEU A 125 23.05 6.67 5.89
C LEU A 125 23.89 6.37 7.14
N THR A 126 24.84 7.26 7.44
CA THR A 126 25.78 7.10 8.56
C THR A 126 25.43 7.95 9.79
N ASP A 127 24.65 9.03 9.62
CA ASP A 127 24.23 9.93 10.69
C ASP A 127 22.72 9.82 10.93
N LEU A 128 22.33 8.85 11.77
CA LEU A 128 20.95 8.58 12.12
C LEU A 128 20.61 9.14 13.51
N PRO A 129 19.45 9.83 13.66
CA PRO A 129 18.92 10.13 14.98
C PRO A 129 18.74 8.85 15.82
N PRO A 130 18.85 8.92 17.16
CA PRO A 130 18.62 7.76 18.02
C PRO A 130 17.28 7.08 17.76
N GLY A 131 17.28 5.75 17.61
CA GLY A 131 16.10 4.92 17.38
C GLY A 131 15.50 5.00 15.97
N MET A 132 16.09 5.81 15.08
CA MET A 132 15.63 5.95 13.70
C MET A 132 15.79 4.65 12.89
N ASP A 133 16.87 3.92 13.15
CA ASP A 133 17.16 2.61 12.59
C ASP A 133 16.08 1.57 12.95
N VAL A 134 15.74 1.49 14.24
CA VAL A 134 14.70 0.59 14.75
C VAL A 134 13.34 0.98 14.19
N PHE A 135 13.02 2.27 14.20
CA PHE A 135 11.77 2.79 13.62
C PHE A 135 11.65 2.43 12.14
N PHE A 136 12.69 2.74 11.35
CA PHE A 136 12.67 2.47 9.92
C PHE A 136 12.56 0.98 9.63
N ALA A 137 13.33 0.13 10.32
CA ALA A 137 13.28 -1.32 10.17
C ALA A 137 11.88 -1.89 10.49
N SER A 138 11.22 -1.37 11.52
CA SER A 138 9.86 -1.75 11.87
C SER A 138 8.86 -1.40 10.76
N GLN A 139 8.91 -0.15 10.27
CA GLN A 139 8.01 0.29 9.19
C GLN A 139 8.28 -0.44 7.87
N TYR A 140 9.55 -0.68 7.55
CA TYR A 140 10.00 -1.43 6.39
C TYR A 140 9.46 -2.86 6.43
N THR A 141 9.64 -3.53 7.57
CA THR A 141 9.16 -4.91 7.77
C THR A 141 7.65 -5.00 7.63
N SER A 142 6.91 -4.05 8.22
CA SER A 142 5.45 -3.98 8.07
C SER A 142 5.04 -3.82 6.60
N ALA A 143 5.67 -2.90 5.86
CA ALA A 143 5.38 -2.67 4.44
C ALA A 143 5.71 -3.91 3.60
N ARG A 144 6.84 -4.57 3.88
CA ARG A 144 7.26 -5.78 3.18
C ARG A 144 6.28 -6.93 3.40
N GLN A 145 5.87 -7.15 4.65
CA GLN A 145 4.89 -8.18 4.99
C GLN A 145 3.55 -7.94 4.30
N LYS A 146 3.06 -6.69 4.30
CA LYS A 146 1.84 -6.30 3.58
C LYS A 146 1.98 -6.56 2.08
N LEU A 147 3.09 -6.18 1.46
CA LEU A 147 3.35 -6.42 0.03
C LEU A 147 3.41 -7.91 -0.31
N THR A 148 4.15 -8.72 0.45
CA THR A 148 4.21 -10.17 0.23
C THR A 148 2.83 -10.81 0.37
N TRP A 149 2.04 -10.38 1.35
CA TRP A 149 0.68 -10.88 1.52
C TRP A 149 -0.21 -10.49 0.34
N LEU A 150 -0.18 -9.22 -0.06
CA LEU A 150 -0.93 -8.69 -1.21
C LEU A 150 -0.53 -9.35 -2.53
N GLU A 151 0.75 -9.65 -2.72
CA GLU A 151 1.26 -10.39 -3.87
C GLU A 151 0.73 -11.82 -3.91
N ASN A 152 0.73 -12.53 -2.78
CA ASN A 152 0.31 -13.93 -2.73
C ASN A 152 -1.21 -14.12 -2.81
N HIS A 153 -1.99 -13.15 -2.35
CA HIS A 153 -3.46 -13.23 -2.31
C HIS A 153 -4.15 -12.44 -3.42
N GLY A 154 -3.40 -11.60 -4.15
CA GLY A 154 -3.91 -10.83 -5.29
C GLY A 154 -3.77 -11.54 -6.64
N LYS A 155 -3.00 -12.63 -6.74
CA LYS A 155 -2.76 -13.37 -8.00
C LYS A 155 -4.00 -14.02 -8.63
N ASP A 156 -5.11 -14.12 -7.89
CA ASP A 156 -6.41 -14.55 -8.42
C ASP A 156 -7.17 -13.44 -9.17
N HIS A 157 -6.62 -12.22 -9.23
CA HIS A 157 -7.08 -11.21 -10.16
C HIS A 157 -6.73 -11.67 -11.57
N ARG A 158 -7.72 -12.22 -12.31
CA ARG A 158 -7.61 -12.54 -13.74
C ARG A 158 -7.01 -11.34 -14.49
N SER A 159 -5.69 -11.32 -14.63
CA SER A 159 -4.87 -10.23 -15.19
C SER A 159 -4.93 -10.18 -16.72
N TRP A 160 -6.01 -10.72 -17.29
CA TRP A 160 -6.33 -10.68 -18.70
C TRP A 160 -7.77 -10.21 -18.85
N ASN A 161 -7.97 -8.88 -18.87
CA ASN A 161 -9.16 -8.31 -19.48
C ASN A 161 -8.86 -7.98 -20.96
N ALA A 162 -9.89 -7.72 -21.76
CA ALA A 162 -9.73 -7.46 -23.19
C ALA A 162 -8.75 -6.30 -23.48
N ALA A 163 -8.65 -5.30 -22.58
CA ALA A 163 -7.71 -4.20 -22.72
C ALA A 163 -6.25 -4.62 -22.44
N ALA A 164 -6.02 -5.47 -21.44
CA ALA A 164 -4.71 -6.05 -21.14
C ALA A 164 -4.26 -7.00 -22.27
N ILE A 165 -5.18 -7.80 -22.81
CA ILE A 165 -4.94 -8.64 -24.00
C ILE A 165 -4.61 -7.77 -25.22
N ALA A 166 -5.38 -6.70 -25.46
CA ALA A 166 -5.14 -5.79 -26.58
C ALA A 166 -3.78 -5.09 -26.47
N LYS A 167 -3.42 -4.58 -25.28
CA LYS A 167 -2.13 -3.93 -25.05
C LYS A 167 -0.94 -4.89 -25.18
N ALA A 168 -1.10 -6.14 -24.73
CA ALA A 168 -0.11 -7.19 -24.94
C ALA A 168 0.00 -7.58 -26.43
N ALA A 169 -1.13 -7.68 -27.13
CA ALA A 169 -1.18 -7.98 -28.56
C ALA A 169 -0.54 -6.86 -29.41
N ASP A 170 -0.81 -5.59 -29.08
CA ASP A 170 -0.19 -4.42 -29.72
C ASP A 170 1.32 -4.44 -29.54
N ARG A 171 1.80 -4.80 -28.34
CA ARG A 171 3.23 -4.91 -28.05
C ARG A 171 3.89 -6.04 -28.84
N VAL A 172 3.27 -7.22 -28.88
CA VAL A 172 3.78 -8.36 -29.68
C VAL A 172 3.75 -8.04 -31.17
N HIS A 173 2.72 -7.36 -31.66
CA HIS A 173 2.64 -6.92 -33.05
C HIS A 173 3.74 -5.91 -33.38
N PHE A 174 3.99 -4.94 -32.48
CA PHE A 174 5.08 -3.99 -32.62
C PHE A 174 6.45 -4.67 -32.66
N ASP A 175 6.71 -5.60 -31.73
CA ASP A 175 7.99 -6.32 -31.65
C ASP A 175 8.19 -7.23 -32.88
N TYR A 176 7.14 -7.92 -33.34
CA TYR A 176 7.19 -8.74 -34.56
C TYR A 176 7.43 -7.88 -35.80
N LYS A 177 6.73 -6.75 -35.91
CA LYS A 177 6.92 -5.79 -37.00
C LYS A 177 8.33 -5.22 -36.98
N PHE A 178 8.86 -4.87 -35.80
CA PHE A 178 10.22 -4.37 -35.64
C PHE A 178 11.26 -5.41 -36.07
N ILE A 179 11.09 -6.68 -35.72
CA ILE A 179 11.99 -7.79 -36.11
C ILE A 179 11.93 -8.08 -37.61
N VAL A 180 10.73 -8.11 -38.19
CA VAL A 180 10.53 -8.39 -39.62
C VAL A 180 11.00 -7.22 -40.50
N GLU A 181 10.79 -5.98 -40.06
CA GLU A 181 11.16 -4.78 -40.82
C GLU A 181 12.61 -4.32 -40.56
N ASN A 182 13.28 -4.79 -39.50
CA ASN A 182 14.69 -4.49 -39.20
C ASN A 182 15.53 -5.75 -38.88
N PRO A 183 15.71 -6.70 -39.80
CA PRO A 183 16.41 -7.97 -39.55
C PRO A 183 17.93 -7.85 -39.29
N LEU A 184 18.52 -6.64 -39.26
CA LEU A 184 19.97 -6.42 -39.24
C LEU A 184 20.47 -5.46 -38.14
N LYS A 185 19.88 -5.49 -36.95
CA LYS A 185 20.55 -4.97 -35.72
C LYS A 185 20.28 -5.86 -34.52
N ILE A 186 20.83 -7.07 -34.54
CA ILE A 186 21.19 -7.78 -33.32
C ILE A 186 22.67 -7.42 -33.07
N PRO A 187 23.03 -6.60 -32.07
CA PRO A 187 24.40 -6.57 -31.58
C PRO A 187 24.66 -7.92 -30.89
N GLY A 188 25.76 -8.57 -31.26
CA GLY A 188 26.22 -9.80 -30.61
C GLY A 188 26.57 -9.63 -29.14
#